data_AF-A0A524KBG5-F1
#
_entry.id   AF-A0A524KBG5-F1
#
_cell.length_a   1.000
_cell.length_b   1.000
_cell.length_c   1.000
_cell.angle_alpha   90.00
_cell.angle_beta   90.00
_cell.angle_gamma   90.00
#
_symmetry.space_group_name_H-M   'P 1'
#
loop_
_entity.id
_entity.type
_entity.pdbx_description
1 polymer ?
#
loop_
_entity_poly.entity_id
_entity_poly.type
_entity_poly.pdbx_seq_one_letter_code
_entity_poly.pdbx_strand_id
1 'polypeptide(L)'
;YDGFLGPGTGSLLIFCYVTFMHIDYTNASGTAKVVNLASNLAAMLVFLLSGNVLFYVAIPAAAFSIAGSLLGSRLAIKNGARIIRPVLIGVLGLLMIKLVLDVL
;
A
#
# COMPACT_ATOMS: atom_id res chain seq x y z
N TYR A 1 3.34 6.38 6.81
CA TYR A 1 3.84 5.38 7.77
C TYR A 1 2.73 5.13 8.77
N ASP A 2 1.99 4.05 8.54
CA ASP A 2 0.83 3.69 9.37
C ASP A 2 1.23 2.92 10.67
N GLY A 3 2.49 3.01 11.09
CA GLY A 3 2.97 2.37 12.32
C GLY A 3 2.89 0.85 12.30
N PHE A 4 2.66 0.25 13.48
CA PHE A 4 2.57 -1.19 13.71
C PHE A 4 1.49 -1.91 12.86
N LEU A 5 0.47 -1.19 12.41
CA LEU A 5 -0.65 -1.72 11.64
C LEU A 5 -0.51 -1.57 10.13
N GLY A 6 0.66 -1.15 9.62
CA GLY A 6 0.92 -0.82 8.20
C GLY A 6 0.15 -1.63 7.13
N PRO A 7 0.28 -2.96 7.06
CA PRO A 7 -0.42 -3.77 6.05
C PRO A 7 -1.90 -4.04 6.37
N GLY A 8 -2.37 -3.74 7.57
CA GLY A 8 -3.74 -3.96 8.06
C GLY A 8 -4.58 -2.68 8.24
N THR A 9 -3.99 -1.49 8.21
CA THR A 9 -4.68 -0.21 8.48
C THR A 9 -5.83 0.02 7.50
N GLY A 10 -5.65 -0.29 6.21
CA GLY A 10 -6.72 -0.19 5.23
C GLY A 10 -7.89 -1.12 5.53
N SER A 11 -7.62 -2.38 5.89
CA SER A 11 -8.61 -3.38 6.26
C SER A 11 -9.38 -3.01 7.52
N LEU A 12 -8.66 -2.51 8.53
CA LEU A 12 -9.23 -2.03 9.79
C LEU A 12 -10.07 -0.77 9.60
N LEU A 13 -9.63 0.17 8.75
CA LEU A 13 -10.41 1.36 8.40
C LEU A 13 -11.71 0.97 7.68
N ILE A 14 -11.65 0.04 6.72
CA ILE A 14 -12.85 -0.47 6.04
C ILE A 14 -13.79 -1.11 7.06
N PHE A 15 -13.27 -1.95 7.96
CA PHE A 15 -14.07 -2.56 9.03
C PHE A 15 -14.71 -1.49 9.91
N CYS A 16 -13.96 -0.48 10.37
CA CYS A 16 -14.50 0.62 11.17
C CYS A 16 -15.57 1.42 10.41
N TYR A 17 -15.38 1.73 9.13
CA TYR A 17 -16.36 2.48 8.34
C TYR A 17 -17.65 1.69 8.11
N VAL A 18 -17.55 0.37 7.90
CA VAL A 18 -18.73 -0.47 7.74
C VAL A 18 -19.44 -0.67 9.08
N THR A 19 -18.71 -0.95 10.16
CA THR A 19 -19.29 -1.27 11.48
C THR A 19 -19.82 -0.05 12.21
N PHE A 20 -19.11 1.09 12.20
CA PHE A 20 -19.50 2.28 12.95
C PHE A 20 -20.23 3.32 12.10
N MET A 21 -19.83 3.50 10.84
CA MET A 21 -20.43 4.52 9.97
C MET A 21 -21.51 3.95 9.03
N HIS A 22 -21.75 2.63 9.04
CA HIS A 22 -22.76 1.95 8.20
C HIS A 22 -22.64 2.27 6.71
N ILE A 23 -21.41 2.50 6.25
CA ILE A 23 -21.11 2.81 4.84
C ILE A 23 -20.95 1.50 4.08
N ASP A 24 -21.49 1.41 2.86
CA ASP A 24 -21.31 0.23 2.00
C ASP A 24 -19.83 -0.12 1.79
N TYR A 25 -19.51 -1.42 1.70
CA TYR A 25 -18.14 -1.92 1.52
C TYR A 25 -17.39 -1.27 0.36
N THR A 26 -18.07 -0.97 -0.74
CA THR A 26 -17.52 -0.28 -1.91
C THR A 26 -17.09 1.16 -1.58
N ASN A 27 -17.95 1.91 -0.90
CA ASN A 27 -17.65 3.28 -0.47
C ASN A 27 -16.61 3.30 0.66
N ALA A 28 -16.68 2.38 1.61
CA ALA A 28 -15.69 2.21 2.68
C ALA A 28 -14.30 1.89 2.12
N SER A 29 -14.20 1.01 1.11
CA SER A 29 -12.96 0.68 0.42
C SER A 29 -12.37 1.86 -0.36
N GLY A 30 -13.23 2.67 -0.99
CA GLY A 30 -12.82 3.92 -1.63
C GLY A 30 -12.24 4.92 -0.64
N THR A 31 -12.98 5.23 0.42
CA THR A 31 -12.59 6.20 1.45
C THR A 31 -11.34 5.77 2.20
N ALA A 32 -11.22 4.49 2.56
CA ALA A 32 -10.03 3.96 3.24
C ALA A 32 -8.75 4.15 2.41
N LYS A 33 -8.81 4.02 1.08
CA LYS A 33 -7.65 4.28 0.21
C LYS A 33 -7.24 5.74 0.20
N VAL A 34 -8.21 6.67 0.19
CA VAL A 34 -7.94 8.13 0.25
C VAL A 34 -7.29 8.50 1.58
N VAL A 35 -7.81 7.96 2.68
CA VAL A 35 -7.25 8.18 4.01
C VAL A 35 -5.84 7.59 4.12
N ASN A 36 -5.60 6.40 3.59
CA ASN A 36 -4.26 5.81 3.60
C ASN A 36 -3.26 6.64 2.77
N LEU A 37 -3.69 7.20 1.64
CA LEU A 37 -2.88 8.13 0.86
C LEU A 37 -2.56 9.40 1.66
N ALA A 38 -3.56 9.99 2.32
CA ALA A 38 -3.40 11.18 3.15
C ALA A 38 -2.45 10.93 4.34
N SER A 39 -2.59 9.80 5.03
CA SER A 39 -1.71 9.40 6.14
C SER A 39 -0.26 9.17 5.68
N ASN A 40 -0.06 8.58 4.50
CA ASN A 40 1.28 8.43 3.94
C ASN A 40 1.90 9.77 3.51
N LEU A 41 1.10 10.70 2.96
CA LEU A 41 1.52 12.07 2.68
C LEU A 41 1.88 12.84 3.95
N ALA A 42 1.05 12.74 4.99
CA ALA A 42 1.32 13.36 6.28
C ALA A 42 2.60 12.81 6.90
N ALA A 43 2.81 11.50 6.86
CA ALA A 43 4.05 10.89 7.32
C ALA A 43 5.26 11.35 6.50
N MET A 44 5.15 11.43 5.17
CA MET A 44 6.21 11.98 4.31
C MET A 44 6.57 13.40 4.75
N LEU A 45 5.59 14.28 4.94
CA LEU A 45 5.81 15.67 5.37
C LEU A 45 6.43 15.76 6.76
N VAL A 46 5.96 14.94 7.72
CA VAL A 46 6.51 14.88 9.08
C VAL A 46 7.96 14.39 9.05
N PHE A 47 8.28 13.36 8.28
CA PHE A 47 9.66 12.92 8.10
C PHE A 47 10.53 14.02 7.48
N LEU A 48 10.01 14.74 6.48
CA LEU A 48 10.68 15.86 5.82
C LEU A 48 10.99 17.02 6.79
N LEU A 49 10.05 17.33 7.70
CA LEU A 49 10.22 18.34 8.74
C LEU A 49 11.13 17.87 9.89
N SER A 50 11.17 16.57 10.18
CA SER A 50 11.95 16.00 11.28
C SER A 50 13.46 15.94 11.00
N GLY A 51 13.93 16.37 9.83
CA GLY A 51 15.35 16.49 9.48
C GLY A 51 16.11 15.18 9.23
N ASN A 52 15.51 14.03 9.56
CA ASN A 52 16.05 12.69 9.33
C ASN A 52 15.73 12.18 7.90
N VAL A 53 15.90 13.04 6.89
CA VAL A 53 15.71 12.63 5.49
C VAL A 53 17.06 12.63 4.79
N LEU A 54 17.54 11.43 4.49
CA LEU A 54 18.63 11.22 3.53
C LEU A 54 18.10 11.57 2.14
N PHE A 55 18.14 12.86 1.78
CA PHE A 55 17.64 13.36 0.49
C PHE A 55 18.26 12.64 -0.71
N TYR A 56 19.50 12.18 -0.58
CA TYR A 56 20.19 11.38 -1.58
C TYR A 56 19.48 10.05 -1.91
N VAL A 57 18.77 9.46 -0.94
CA VAL A 57 18.00 8.23 -1.12
C VAL A 57 16.51 8.54 -1.33
N ALA A 58 15.98 9.55 -0.64
CA ALA A 58 14.57 9.90 -0.67
C ALA A 58 14.10 10.37 -2.05
N ILE A 59 14.91 11.18 -2.76
CA ILE A 59 14.55 11.69 -4.10
C ILE A 59 14.47 10.55 -5.14
N PRO A 60 15.51 9.71 -5.33
CA PRO A 60 15.42 8.60 -6.27
C PRO A 60 14.35 7.58 -5.84
N ALA A 61 14.22 7.26 -4.55
CA ALA A 61 13.17 6.35 -4.08
C ALA A 61 11.76 6.89 -4.38
N ALA A 62 11.51 8.19 -4.17
CA ALA A 62 10.25 8.81 -4.53
C ALA A 62 9.99 8.76 -6.05
N ALA A 63 11.00 9.06 -6.86
CA ALA A 63 10.89 9.01 -8.33
C ALA A 63 10.58 7.59 -8.83
N PHE A 64 11.31 6.58 -8.35
CA PHE A 64 11.08 5.18 -8.71
C PHE A 64 9.73 4.67 -8.19
N SER A 65 9.30 5.08 -6.99
CA SER A 65 8.00 4.68 -6.42
C SER A 65 6.83 5.31 -7.19
N ILE A 66 6.95 6.57 -7.62
CA ILE A 66 5.96 7.23 -8.47
C ILE A 66 5.92 6.57 -9.85
N ALA A 67 7.08 6.33 -10.47
CA ALA A 67 7.16 5.66 -11.77
C ALA A 67 6.58 4.24 -11.72
N GLY A 68 6.94 3.46 -10.69
CA GLY A 68 6.44 2.10 -10.47
C GLY A 68 4.94 2.05 -10.20
N SER A 69 4.42 2.97 -9.39
CA SER A 69 2.96 3.05 -9.11
C SER A 69 2.15 3.45 -10.35
N LEU A 70 2.64 4.39 -11.16
CA LEU A 70 2.02 4.79 -12.42
C LEU A 70 2.01 3.64 -13.44
N LEU A 71 3.15 2.99 -13.64
CA LEU A 71 3.27 1.85 -14.56
C LEU A 71 2.41 0.67 -14.10
N GLY A 72 2.47 0.33 -12.81
CA GLY A 72 1.69 -0.77 -12.22
C GLY A 72 0.19 -0.52 -12.29
N SER A 73 -0.28 0.67 -11.96
CA SER A 73 -1.69 1.06 -12.05
C SER A 73 -2.19 1.03 -13.50
N ARG A 74 -1.42 1.59 -14.44
CA ARG A 74 -1.76 1.54 -15.88
C ARG A 74 -1.81 0.12 -16.42
N LEU A 75 -0.88 -0.74 -16.03
CA LEU A 75 -0.85 -2.14 -16.45
C LEU A 75 -2.03 -2.93 -15.87
N ALA A 76 -2.37 -2.68 -14.61
CA ALA A 76 -3.52 -3.31 -13.94
C ALA A 76 -4.86 -2.90 -14.58
N ILE A 77 -5.02 -1.61 -14.95
CA ILE A 77 -6.24 -1.12 -15.60
C ILE A 77 -6.32 -1.61 -17.05
N LYS A 78 -5.21 -1.59 -17.81
CA LYS A 78 -5.19 -1.93 -19.25
C LYS A 78 -5.33 -3.43 -19.52
N ASN A 79 -4.68 -4.28 -18.72
CA ASN A 79 -4.63 -5.73 -18.97
C ASN A 79 -5.49 -6.55 -17.98
N GLY A 80 -6.15 -5.88 -17.04
CA GLY A 80 -7.13 -6.45 -16.12
C GLY A 80 -6.61 -7.67 -15.34
N ALA A 81 -7.52 -8.61 -15.05
CA ALA A 81 -7.25 -9.80 -14.25
C ALA A 81 -6.18 -10.74 -14.84
N ARG A 82 -5.82 -10.60 -16.13
CA ARG A 82 -4.90 -11.49 -16.84
C ARG A 82 -3.44 -11.32 -16.40
N ILE A 83 -3.05 -10.11 -15.97
CA ILE A 83 -1.72 -9.85 -15.39
C ILE A 83 -1.75 -9.94 -13.86
N ILE A 84 -2.85 -9.52 -13.23
CA ILE A 84 -2.95 -9.48 -11.77
C ILE A 84 -2.88 -10.88 -11.16
N ARG A 85 -3.58 -11.87 -11.74
CA ARG A 85 -3.61 -13.25 -11.23
C ARG A 85 -2.23 -13.92 -11.14
N PRO A 86 -1.43 -14.02 -12.22
CA PRO A 86 -0.14 -14.71 -12.15
C PRO A 86 0.84 -14.01 -11.21
N VAL A 87 0.82 -12.67 -11.15
CA VAL A 87 1.66 -11.91 -10.21
C VAL A 87 1.27 -12.21 -8.75
N LEU A 88 -0.03 -12.23 -8.44
CA LEU A 88 -0.53 -12.60 -7.11
C LEU A 88 -0.07 -14.01 -6.70
N ILE A 89 -0.24 -14.99 -7.59
CA ILE A 89 0.15 -16.37 -7.32
C ILE A 89 1.67 -16.47 -7.10
N GLY A 90 2.47 -15.76 -7.91
CA GLY A 90 3.92 -15.71 -7.76
C GLY A 90 4.35 -15.10 -6.42
N VAL A 91 3.75 -13.96 -6.02
CA VAL A 91 4.04 -13.31 -4.73
C VAL A 91 3.65 -14.20 -3.56
N LEU A 92 2.47 -14.83 -3.60
CA LEU A 92 2.03 -15.75 -2.55
C LEU A 92 2.95 -16.98 -2.45
N GLY A 93 3.39 -17.54 -3.58
CA GLY A 93 4.34 -18.64 -3.61
C GLY A 93 5.70 -18.25 -3.01
N LEU A 94 6.23 -17.09 -3.38
CA LEU A 94 7.46 -16.54 -2.79
C LEU A 94 7.31 -16.29 -1.29
N LEU A 95 6.16 -15.75 -0.86
CA LEU A 95 5.89 -15.50 0.55
C LEU A 95 5.85 -16.80 1.35
N MET A 96 5.23 -17.85 0.81
CA MET A 96 5.21 -19.19 1.40
C MET A 96 6.62 -19.78 1.52
N ILE A 97 7.44 -19.68 0.47
CA ILE A 97 8.84 -20.14 0.50
C ILE A 97 9.62 -19.37 1.56
N LYS A 98 9.50 -18.04 1.58
CA LYS A 98 10.17 -17.18 2.56
C LYS A 98 9.77 -17.55 3.98
N LEU A 99 8.48 -17.81 4.23
CA LEU A 99 7.98 -18.21 5.54
C LEU A 99 8.56 -19.57 5.98
N VAL A 100 8.62 -20.55 5.07
CA VAL A 100 9.20 -21.87 5.36
C VAL A 100 10.70 -21.77 5.68
N LEU A 101 11.43 -20.93 4.95
CA LEU A 101 12.86 -20.69 5.21
C LEU A 101 13.11 -19.90 6.50
N ASP A 102 12.18 -19.05 6.92
CA ASP A 102 12.27 -18.27 8.17
C ASP A 102 12.01 -19.14 9.41
N VAL A 103 11.24 -20.21 9.25
CA VAL A 103 10.87 -21.17 10.31
C VAL A 103 11.90 -22.30 10.47
N LEU A 104 12.68 -22.60 9.43
CA LEU A 104 13.72 -23.64 9.43
C LEU A 104 15.03 -23.13 10.04
#